data_AF-A0A535B9V3-F1
#
_entry.id   AF-A0A535B9V3-F1
#
_cell.length_a   1.000
_cell.length_b   1.000
_cell.length_c   1.000
_cell.angle_alpha   90.00
_cell.angle_beta   90.00
_cell.angle_gamma   90.00
#
_symmetry.space_group_name_H-M   'P 1'
#
loop_
_entity.id
_entity.type
_entity.pdbx_description
1 polymer ?
#
loop_
_entity_poly.entity_id
_entity_poly.type
_entity_poly.pdbx_seq_one_letter_code
_entity_poly.pdbx_strand_id
1 'polypeptide(L)'
;MRKAIVIALAFVGLIATARFLRPKSWFYEVPIYQRAPLLWAYLKRTAMATRHHLGVDPAAPLVEFERIAPAHPVFHIVSPISQREE
;
A
#
# COMPACT_ATOMS: atom_id res chain seq x y z
N MET A 1 -51.83 14.68 -30.97
CA MET A 1 -50.68 14.25 -31.78
C MET A 1 -49.40 14.78 -31.14
N ARG A 2 -48.44 13.88 -30.89
CA ARG A 2 -46.98 14.08 -30.76
C ARG A 2 -46.48 14.98 -29.61
N LYS A 3 -45.96 14.34 -28.54
CA LYS A 3 -44.52 14.21 -28.17
C LYS A 3 -44.02 15.44 -27.37
N ALA A 4 -43.98 15.39 -26.04
CA ALA A 4 -42.92 14.84 -25.17
C ALA A 4 -41.76 15.84 -24.93
N ILE A 5 -41.12 15.73 -23.75
CA ILE A 5 -39.81 16.29 -23.30
C ILE A 5 -39.95 17.56 -22.43
N VAL A 6 -39.46 17.67 -21.18
CA VAL A 6 -38.62 16.80 -20.34
C VAL A 6 -38.85 17.16 -18.87
N ILE A 7 -38.68 16.14 -18.04
CA ILE A 7 -38.82 16.06 -16.59
C ILE A 7 -37.82 16.98 -15.87
N ALA A 8 -38.31 17.87 -15.01
CA ALA A 8 -37.52 18.53 -13.98
C ALA A 8 -38.02 18.04 -12.61
N LEU A 9 -37.42 16.96 -12.12
CA LEU A 9 -37.62 16.50 -10.74
C LEU A 9 -36.32 16.72 -9.98
N ALA A 10 -36.25 17.87 -9.33
CA ALA A 10 -35.32 18.15 -8.27
C ALA A 10 -35.67 17.25 -7.08
N PHE A 11 -34.80 16.29 -6.76
CA PHE A 11 -34.83 15.56 -5.50
C PHE A 11 -33.46 15.61 -4.84
N VAL A 12 -33.42 16.41 -3.78
CA VAL A 12 -32.63 16.21 -2.56
C VAL A 12 -31.10 16.27 -2.72
N GLY A 13 -30.58 17.47 -2.43
CA GLY A 13 -29.20 17.63 -1.99
C GLY A 13 -28.97 16.93 -0.63
N LEU A 14 -27.68 16.67 -0.37
CA LEU A 14 -27.10 16.16 0.86
C LEU A 14 -27.02 14.63 1.00
N ILE A 15 -26.02 14.02 0.35
CA ILE A 15 -25.11 13.13 1.11
C ILE A 15 -23.70 13.62 0.80
N ALA A 16 -23.15 14.33 1.77
CA ALA A 16 -21.77 14.72 1.82
C ALA A 16 -20.87 13.50 1.55
N THR A 17 -19.93 13.71 0.64
CA THR A 17 -18.63 13.06 0.61
C THR A 17 -18.27 12.46 1.98
N ALA A 18 -18.36 11.13 2.11
CA ALA A 18 -17.62 10.38 3.14
C ALA A 18 -16.12 10.45 2.80
N ARG A 19 -15.61 11.68 2.78
CA ARG A 19 -14.22 12.02 2.54
C ARG A 19 -13.50 11.73 3.83
N PHE A 20 -12.77 10.62 3.80
CA PHE A 20 -11.44 10.57 4.39
C PHE A 20 -11.41 10.71 5.93
N LEU A 21 -12.20 9.92 6.66
CA LEU A 21 -11.68 9.46 7.95
C LEU A 21 -10.52 8.54 7.61
N ARG A 22 -9.27 9.05 7.55
CA ARG A 22 -8.09 8.18 7.46
C ARG A 22 -8.12 7.35 8.73
N PRO A 23 -8.42 6.04 8.66
CA PRO A 23 -8.30 5.23 9.86
C PRO A 23 -6.88 5.38 10.37
N LYS A 24 -6.72 5.60 11.68
CA LYS A 24 -5.40 5.64 12.31
C LYS A 24 -4.76 4.27 12.10
N SER A 25 -3.80 4.20 11.19
CA SER A 25 -3.04 2.99 10.90
C SER A 25 -1.92 2.87 11.91
N TRP A 26 -1.85 1.73 12.57
CA TRP A 26 -0.70 1.40 13.40
C TRP A 26 0.37 0.77 12.52
N PHE A 27 1.63 1.13 12.77
CA PHE A 27 2.76 0.47 12.14
C PHE A 27 3.80 0.15 13.19
N TYR A 28 4.50 -0.95 13.00
CA TYR A 28 5.66 -1.31 13.79
C TYR A 28 6.82 -1.64 12.87
N GLU A 29 8.01 -1.29 13.32
CA GLU A 29 9.22 -1.58 12.58
C GLU A 29 9.57 -3.06 12.70
N VAL A 30 9.92 -3.67 11.58
CA VAL A 30 10.36 -5.06 11.51
C VAL A 30 11.79 -5.16 12.03
N PRO A 31 12.14 -6.13 12.89
CA PRO A 31 13.51 -6.34 13.34
C PRO A 31 14.48 -6.60 12.17
N ILE A 32 15.71 -6.10 12.27
CA ILE A 32 16.71 -6.12 11.18
C ILE A 32 16.89 -7.51 10.57
N TYR A 33 17.02 -8.55 11.40
CA TYR A 33 17.24 -9.93 10.99
C TYR A 33 16.07 -10.55 10.19
N GLN A 34 14.90 -9.91 10.18
CA GLN A 34 13.73 -10.35 9.41
C GLN A 34 13.55 -9.56 8.10
N ARG A 35 14.32 -8.49 7.87
CA ARG A 35 14.09 -7.57 6.74
C ARG A 35 14.61 -8.12 5.42
N ALA A 36 15.69 -8.88 5.42
CA ALA A 36 16.33 -9.33 4.19
C ALA A 36 15.39 -10.12 3.26
N PRO A 37 14.61 -11.11 3.74
CA PRO A 37 13.63 -11.80 2.90
C PRO A 37 12.54 -10.87 2.35
N LEU A 38 12.12 -9.87 3.14
CA LEU A 38 11.09 -8.90 2.72
C LEU A 38 11.61 -7.96 1.63
N LEU A 39 12.84 -7.45 1.79
CA LEU A 39 13.50 -6.61 0.78
C LEU A 39 13.73 -7.38 -0.52
N TRP A 40 14.14 -8.65 -0.43
CA TRP A 40 14.29 -9.52 -1.60
C TRP A 40 12.97 -9.75 -2.33
N ALA A 41 11.91 -10.11 -1.61
CA ALA A 41 10.58 -10.31 -2.19
C ALA A 41 10.03 -9.03 -2.82
N TYR A 42 10.20 -7.89 -2.14
CA TYR A 42 9.81 -6.59 -2.67
C TYR A 42 10.55 -6.27 -3.97
N LEU A 43 11.89 -6.34 -3.95
CA LEU A 43 12.72 -6.04 -5.12
C LEU A 43 12.40 -6.95 -6.31
N LYS A 44 12.16 -8.25 -6.08
CA LYS A 44 11.74 -9.15 -7.16
C LYS A 44 10.45 -8.71 -7.85
N ARG A 45 9.49 -8.16 -7.09
CA ARG A 45 8.20 -7.70 -7.62
C ARG A 45 8.30 -6.34 -8.31
N THR A 46 9.22 -5.48 -7.87
CA THR A 46 9.31 -4.08 -8.32
C THR A 46 10.64 -3.72 -8.96
N ALA A 47 11.37 -4.72 -9.46
CA ALA A 47 12.76 -4.62 -9.92
C ALA A 47 13.01 -3.46 -10.90
N MET A 48 12.08 -3.18 -11.82
CA MET A 48 12.21 -2.10 -12.80
C MET A 48 12.45 -0.72 -12.16
N ALA A 49 11.79 -0.44 -11.05
CA ALA A 49 11.91 0.84 -10.35
C ALA A 49 12.87 0.75 -9.15
N THR A 50 12.81 -0.34 -8.40
CA THR A 50 13.41 -0.41 -7.06
C THR A 50 14.89 -0.74 -7.06
N ARG A 51 15.42 -1.41 -8.10
CA ARG A 51 16.84 -1.83 -8.13
C ARG A 51 17.82 -0.65 -7.96
N HIS A 52 17.47 0.52 -8.49
CA HIS A 52 18.30 1.72 -8.40
C HIS A 52 18.28 2.36 -7.01
N HIS A 53 17.24 2.07 -6.21
CA HIS A 53 17.10 2.61 -4.85
C HIS A 53 17.73 1.71 -3.79
N LEU A 54 17.66 0.39 -3.97
CA LEU A 54 18.27 -0.57 -3.02
C LEU A 54 19.76 -0.81 -3.28
N GLY A 55 20.25 -0.54 -4.50
CA GLY A 55 21.65 -0.77 -4.86
C GLY A 55 22.07 -2.24 -4.87
N VAL A 56 21.11 -3.16 -4.92
CA VAL A 56 21.32 -4.62 -4.94
C VAL A 56 20.64 -5.19 -6.18
N ASP A 57 21.26 -6.19 -6.79
CA ASP A 57 20.68 -6.90 -7.94
C ASP A 57 19.49 -7.78 -7.49
N PRO A 58 18.35 -7.82 -8.22
CA PRO A 58 17.21 -8.69 -7.89
C PRO A 58 17.53 -10.20 -7.83
N ALA A 59 18.60 -10.64 -8.52
CA ALA A 59 19.11 -12.00 -8.52
C ALA A 59 20.25 -12.22 -7.50
N ALA A 60 20.64 -11.19 -6.73
CA ALA A 60 21.65 -11.32 -5.70
C ALA A 60 21.24 -12.35 -4.62
N PRO A 61 22.23 -13.00 -3.96
CA PRO A 61 21.96 -13.90 -2.85
C PRO A 61 21.42 -13.15 -1.63
N LEU A 62 20.70 -13.87 -0.76
CA LEU A 62 20.04 -13.28 0.42
C LEU A 62 21.01 -12.54 1.36
N VAL A 63 22.27 -12.99 1.43
CA VAL A 63 23.32 -12.36 2.23
C VAL A 63 23.55 -10.89 1.86
N GLU A 64 23.40 -10.50 0.58
CA GLU A 64 23.52 -9.09 0.18
C GLU A 64 22.34 -8.26 0.72
N PHE A 65 21.16 -8.86 0.84
CA PHE A 65 19.99 -8.22 1.47
C PHE A 65 20.16 -8.08 2.98
N GLU A 66 20.81 -9.04 3.64
CA GLU A 66 21.16 -8.93 5.07
C GLU A 66 22.13 -7.78 5.33
N ARG A 67 23.09 -7.54 4.42
CA ARG A 67 24.04 -6.42 4.52
C ARG A 67 23.34 -5.06 4.42
N ILE A 68 22.34 -4.93 3.55
CA ILE A 68 21.62 -3.66 3.37
C ILE A 68 20.46 -3.47 4.36
N ALA A 69 19.99 -4.52 5.02
CA ALA A 69 18.84 -4.49 5.93
C ALA A 69 18.90 -3.41 7.03
N PRO A 70 20.06 -3.12 7.68
CA PRO A 70 20.15 -2.05 8.67
C PRO A 70 19.87 -0.65 8.09
N ALA A 71 20.21 -0.42 6.81
CA ALA A 71 20.04 0.86 6.13
C ALA A 71 18.64 1.05 5.53
N HIS A 72 17.83 -0.02 5.48
CA HIS A 72 16.53 -0.02 4.84
C HIS A 72 15.44 -0.44 5.84
N PRO A 73 14.77 0.53 6.49
CA PRO A 73 13.72 0.23 7.46
C PRO A 73 12.50 -0.36 6.75
N VAL A 74 11.92 -1.40 7.36
CA VAL A 74 10.72 -2.08 6.86
C VAL A 74 9.68 -2.02 7.97
N PHE A 75 8.44 -1.72 7.60
CA PHE A 75 7.34 -1.57 8.55
C PHE A 75 6.21 -2.52 8.22
N HIS A 76 5.64 -3.13 9.25
CA HIS A 76 4.37 -3.84 9.13
C HIS A 76 3.23 -2.86 9.35
N ILE A 77 2.26 -2.83 8.44
CA ILE A 77 1.13 -1.92 8.48
C ILE A 77 -0.10 -2.68 8.96
N VAL A 78 -0.63 -2.32 10.13
CA VAL A 78 -1.88 -2.85 10.64
C VAL A 78 -3.00 -1.92 10.22
N SER A 79 -3.76 -2.34 9.21
CA SER A 79 -4.99 -1.66 8.83
C SER A 79 -6.12 -2.08 9.77
N PRO A 80 -6.93 -1.14 10.30
CA PRO A 80 -8.11 -1.52 11.07
C PRO A 80 -9.20 -2.20 10.22
N ILE A 81 -9.03 -2.29 8.89
CA ILE A 81 -9.94 -3.02 8.01
C ILE A 81 -9.61 -4.52 7.98
N SER A 82 -8.39 -4.94 8.34
CA SER A 82 -8.00 -6.37 8.32
C SER A 82 -8.49 -7.17 9.53
N GLN A 83 -9.25 -6.55 10.45
CA GLN A 83 -9.79 -7.16 11.67
C GLN A 83 -11.30 -7.51 11.52
N ARG A 84 -11.84 -7.50 10.29
CA ARG A 84 -13.28 -7.61 10.03
C ARG A 84 -13.69 -8.92 9.32
N GLU A 85 -12.84 -9.94 9.36
CA GLU A 85 -13.08 -11.24 8.72
C GLU A 85 -12.96 -12.41 9.72
N GLU A 86 -13.54 -12.28 10.91
CA GLU A 86 -13.77 -13.41 11.83
C GLU A 86 -15.22 -13.44 12.31
#